data_AF-A0A6A8LTC1-F1
#
_entry.id   AF-A0A6A8LTC1-F1
#
_cell.length_a   1.000
_cell.length_b   1.000
_cell.length_c   1.000
_cell.angle_alpha   90.00
_cell.angle_beta   90.00
_cell.angle_gamma   90.00
#
_symmetry.space_group_name_H-M   'P 1'
#
loop_
_entity.id
_entity.type
_entity.pdbx_description
1 polymer ?
#
loop_
_entity_poly.entity_id
_entity_poly.type
_entity_poly.pdbx_seq_one_letter_code
_entity_poly.pdbx_strand_id
1 'polypeptide(L)' 'LEQKGVRTEVLTVSSGPEYEQAVSRVKEKMGPIGGVIHAAGAVDLDHPAFIRKTREQMMPVLEPKTDGLDLLYQALHK' A
#
# COMPACT_ATOMS: atom_id res chain seq x y z
N LEU A 1 3.80 9.63 -17.87
CA LEU A 1 2.52 8.99 -18.26
C LEU A 1 1.49 10.04 -18.65
N GLU A 2 1.39 11.14 -17.89
CA GLU A 2 0.53 12.28 -18.23
C GLU A 2 0.80 12.86 -19.63
N GLN A 3 2.07 13.00 -20.04
CA GLN A 3 2.44 13.39 -21.41
C GLN A 3 1.96 12.40 -22.49
N LYS A 4 1.60 11.18 -22.11
CA LYS A 4 0.98 10.15 -22.99
C LYS A 4 -0.55 10.13 -22.87
N GLY A 5 -1.17 11.11 -22.22
CA GLY A 5 -2.62 11.24 -22.04
C GLY A 5 -3.21 10.44 -20.88
N VAL A 6 -2.40 9.87 -19.99
CA VAL A 6 -2.88 9.10 -18.82
C VAL A 6 -3.18 10.03 -17.65
N ARG A 7 -4.36 9.93 -17.05
CA ARG A 7 -4.69 10.62 -15.78
C ARG A 7 -4.03 9.89 -14.60
N THR A 8 -3.32 10.61 -13.74
CA THR A 8 -2.65 10.05 -12.56
C THR A 8 -2.99 10.84 -11.29
N GLU A 9 -3.03 10.16 -10.15
CA GLU A 9 -3.08 10.77 -8.82
C GLU A 9 -2.05 10.09 -7.91
N VAL A 10 -1.48 10.86 -7.00
CA VAL A 10 -0.56 10.37 -5.97
C VAL A 10 -1.22 10.59 -4.61
N LEU A 11 -1.35 9.51 -3.84
CA LEU A 11 -1.97 9.50 -2.53
C LEU A 11 -1.03 8.81 -1.55
N THR A 12 -0.92 9.33 -0.34
CA THR A 12 -0.23 8.67 0.77
C THR A 12 -1.29 8.02 1.65
N VAL A 13 -1.06 6.76 2.03
CA VAL A 13 -1.93 6.00 2.93
C VAL A 13 -1.06 5.30 3.97
N SER A 14 -1.49 5.34 5.22
CA SER A 14 -0.75 4.83 6.38
C SER A 14 -1.65 4.15 7.42
N SER A 15 -2.97 4.24 7.25
CA SER A 15 -3.96 3.69 8.19
C SER A 15 -5.17 3.14 7.45
N GLY A 16 -5.94 2.25 8.11
CA GLY A 16 -7.16 1.67 7.54
C GLY A 16 -8.14 2.70 6.97
N PRO A 17 -8.53 3.74 7.74
CA PRO A 17 -9.42 4.79 7.22
C PRO A 17 -8.86 5.52 5.98
N GLU A 18 -7.54 5.69 5.88
CA GLU A 18 -6.90 6.30 4.71
C GLU A 18 -7.00 5.41 3.46
N TYR A 19 -6.88 4.09 3.60
CA TYR A 19 -7.11 3.15 2.49
C TYR A 19 -8.53 3.25 1.95
N GLU A 20 -9.54 3.28 2.83
CA GLU A 20 -10.95 3.39 2.44
C GLU A 20 -11.24 4.70 1.72
N GLN A 21 -10.72 5.81 2.25
CA GLN A 21 -10.86 7.14 1.63
C GLN A 21 -10.16 7.20 0.27
N ALA A 22 -8.95 6.64 0.16
CA ALA A 22 -8.22 6.60 -1.09
C ALA A 22 -8.95 5.79 -2.17
N VAL A 23 -9.44 4.60 -1.83
CA VAL A 23 -10.20 3.75 -2.77
C VAL A 23 -11.49 4.44 -3.21
N SER A 24 -12.24 5.02 -2.27
CA SER A 24 -13.47 5.76 -2.56
C SER A 24 -13.20 6.93 -3.50
N ARG A 25 -12.17 7.72 -3.20
CA ARG A 25 -11.75 8.86 -4.03
C ARG A 25 -11.36 8.43 -5.45
N VAL A 26 -10.60 7.35 -5.62
CA VAL A 26 -10.23 6.85 -6.95
C VAL A 26 -11.48 6.39 -7.71
N LYS A 27 -12.39 5.65 -7.06
CA LYS A 27 -13.67 5.22 -7.66
C LYS A 27 -14.50 6.42 -8.13
N GLU A 28 -14.62 7.46 -7.32
CA GLU A 28 -15.39 8.69 -7.63
C GLU A 28 -14.77 9.50 -8.78
N LYS A 29 -13.44 9.66 -8.82
CA LYS A 29 -12.78 10.56 -9.76
C LYS A 29 -12.36 9.90 -11.08
N MET A 30 -12.04 8.62 -11.03
CA MET A 30 -11.43 7.89 -12.15
C MET A 30 -12.33 6.77 -12.69
N GLY A 31 -13.32 6.33 -11.92
CA GLY A 31 -14.17 5.19 -12.24
C GLY A 31 -13.69 3.89 -11.55
N PRO A 32 -14.26 2.73 -11.93
CA PRO A 32 -13.99 1.47 -11.24
C PRO A 32 -12.51 1.05 -11.34
N ILE A 33 -12.02 0.40 -10.28
CA ILE A 33 -10.66 -0.15 -10.24
C ILE A 33 -10.64 -1.46 -11.02
N GLY A 34 -9.97 -1.46 -12.18
CA GLY A 34 -9.86 -2.63 -13.05
C GLY A 34 -8.74 -3.62 -12.67
N GLY A 35 -7.84 -3.24 -11.77
CA GLY A 35 -6.74 -4.07 -11.31
C GLY A 35 -5.87 -3.36 -10.28
N VAL A 36 -5.15 -4.14 -9.48
CA VAL A 36 -4.30 -3.64 -8.39
C VAL A 36 -2.93 -4.28 -8.49
N ILE A 37 -1.88 -3.46 -8.33
CA ILE A 37 -0.50 -3.92 -8.18
C ILE A 37 -0.05 -3.52 -6.78
N HIS A 38 0.10 -4.50 -5.88
CA HIS A 38 0.55 -4.28 -4.51
C HIS A 38 2.07 -4.31 -4.41
N ALA A 39 2.71 -3.18 -4.68
CA ALA A 39 4.17 -3.05 -4.67
C ALA A 39 4.72 -2.34 -3.41
N ALA A 40 3.86 -2.02 -2.43
CA ALA A 40 4.30 -1.46 -1.16
C ALA A 40 5.25 -2.46 -0.44
N GLY A 41 6.31 -1.91 0.16
CA GLY A 41 7.33 -2.71 0.82
C GLY A 41 8.42 -1.84 1.43
N ALA A 42 9.04 -2.37 2.48
CA ALA A 42 10.23 -1.82 3.09
C ALA A 42 11.32 -2.89 3.15
N VAL A 43 12.58 -2.45 3.23
CA VAL A 43 13.74 -3.32 3.40
C VAL A 43 14.58 -2.79 4.55
N ASP A 44 15.00 -3.68 5.44
CA ASP A 44 15.97 -3.39 6.49
C ASP A 44 17.36 -3.84 6.02
N LEU A 45 18.16 -2.86 5.61
CA LEU A 45 19.54 -3.06 5.14
C LEU A 45 20.57 -3.03 6.28
N ASP A 46 20.19 -2.55 7.47
CA ASP A 46 21.10 -2.39 8.60
C ASP A 46 21.32 -3.73 9.32
N HIS A 47 20.31 -4.60 9.33
CA HIS A 47 20.36 -5.90 10.02
C HIS A 47 20.08 -7.08 9.06
N PRO A 48 20.91 -7.33 8.03
CA PRO A 48 20.58 -8.29 6.97
C PRO A 48 20.49 -9.75 7.46
N ALA A 49 21.19 -10.10 8.55
CA ALA A 49 21.17 -11.45 9.10
C ALA A 49 19.92 -11.67 9.98
N PHE A 50 19.08 -12.63 9.59
CA PHE A 50 17.84 -12.98 10.31
C PHE A 50 18.05 -13.21 11.81
N ILE A 51 19.10 -13.95 12.19
CA ILE A 51 19.41 -14.30 13.59
C ILE A 51 19.67 -13.09 14.50
N ARG A 52 19.87 -11.89 13.94
CA ARG A 52 20.11 -10.65 14.69
C ARG A 52 18.90 -9.74 14.74
N LYS A 53 17.82 -10.06 14.04
CA LYS A 53 16.63 -9.20 13.96
C LYS A 53 15.76 -9.36 15.20
N THR A 54 15.33 -8.24 15.77
CA THR A 54 14.25 -8.23 16.76
C THR A 54 12.88 -8.19 16.08
N ARG A 55 11.81 -8.46 16.84
CA ARG A 55 10.44 -8.36 16.33
C ARG A 55 10.14 -6.94 15.85
N GLU A 56 10.61 -5.95 16.58
CA GLU A 56 10.42 -4.53 16.30
C GLU A 56 11.13 -4.13 15.01
N GLN A 57 12.27 -4.74 14.69
CA GLN A 57 12.98 -4.54 13.42
C GLN A 57 12.31 -5.25 12.25
N MET A 58 11.66 -6.38 12.49
CA MET A 58 10.91 -7.10 11.44
C MET A 58 9.58 -6.42 11.11
N MET A 59 8.93 -5.79 12.07
CA MET A 59 7.56 -5.26 11.91
C MET A 59 7.42 -4.29 10.72
N PRO A 60 8.30 -3.29 10.53
CA PRO A 60 8.19 -2.34 9.42
C PRO A 60 8.37 -2.98 8.03
N VAL A 61 9.08 -4.11 7.94
CA VAL A 61 9.27 -4.85 6.68
C VAL A 61 8.03 -5.67 6.34
N LEU A 62 7.40 -6.26 7.37
CA LEU A 62 6.21 -7.11 7.22
C LEU A 62 4.94 -6.30 6.98
N GLU A 63 4.73 -5.23 7.76
CA GLU A 63 3.53 -4.40 7.75
C GLU A 63 2.99 -4.07 6.34
N PRO A 64 3.79 -3.56 5.39
CA PRO A 64 3.25 -3.18 4.08
C PRO A 64 2.80 -4.38 3.25
N LYS A 65 3.19 -5.60 3.60
CA LYS A 65 2.84 -6.85 2.89
C LYS A 65 1.88 -7.75 3.67
N THR A 66 1.67 -7.49 4.96
CA THR A 66 0.69 -8.19 5.79
C THR A 66 -0.49 -7.26 6.05
N ASP A 67 -0.41 -6.44 7.09
CA ASP A 67 -1.50 -5.63 7.60
C ASP A 67 -1.93 -4.60 6.54
N GLY A 68 -0.98 -4.00 5.83
CA GLY A 68 -1.25 -3.10 4.71
C GLY A 68 -1.95 -3.79 3.54
N LEU A 69 -1.66 -5.07 3.26
CA LEU A 69 -2.38 -5.85 2.24
C LEU A 69 -3.81 -6.14 2.69
N ASP A 70 -4.01 -6.53 3.95
CA ASP A 70 -5.34 -6.81 4.51
C ASP A 70 -6.22 -5.56 4.48
N LEU A 71 -5.68 -4.40 4.86
CA LEU A 71 -6.40 -3.12 4.81
C LEU A 71 -6.75 -2.71 3.38
N LEU A 72 -5.82 -2.86 2.43
CA LEU A 72 -6.10 -2.59 1.02
C LEU A 72 -7.19 -3.52 0.47
N TYR A 73 -7.10 -4.82 0.77
CA TYR A 73 -8.09 -5.81 0.34
C TYR A 73 -9.48 -5.48 0.89
N GLN A 74 -9.58 -5.17 2.18
CA GLN A 74 -10.84 -4.75 2.80
C GLN A 74 -11.42 -3.48 2.16
N ALA A 75 -10.59 -2.47 1.91
CA ALA A 75 -11.03 -1.21 1.28
C ALA A 75 -11.53 -1.41 -0.16
N LEU A 76 -10.98 -2.37 -0.91
CA LEU A 76 -11.42 -2.69 -2.28
C LEU A 76 -12.77 -3.42 -2.32
N HIS A 77 -13.04 -4.24 -1.30
CA HIS A 77 -14.20 -5.14 -1.22
C HIS A 77 -15.34 -4.65 -0.31
N LYS A 78 -15.24 -3.42 0.19
CA LYS A 78 -16.38 -2.65 0.72
C LYS A 78 -17.18 -2.03 -0.43
#